data_AF-A0A645JH67-F1
#
_entry.id   AF-A0A645JH67-F1
#
_cell.length_a   1.000
_cell.length_b   1.000
_cell.length_c   1.000
_cell.angle_alpha   90.00
_cell.angle_beta   90.00
_cell.angle_gamma   90.00
#
_symmetry.space_group_name_H-M   'P 1'
#
loop_
_entity.id
_entity.type
_entity.pdbx_description
1 polymer ?
#
loop_
_entity_poly.entity_id
_entity_poly.type
_entity_poly.pdbx_seq_one_letter_code
_entity_poly.pdbx_strand_id
1 'polypeptide(L)' 'MFSQDREVNGPPQYFTTDWQAAWQSVRNLEALNPSVVITGHGQPIAGDKLAAELKKLAKEFDRQAIPPQGRYVH' A
#
# COMPACT_ATOMS: atom_id res chain seq x y z
N MET A 1 17.92 -17.06 9.66
CA MET A 1 16.63 -16.39 9.89
C MET A 1 16.59 -15.20 8.94
N PHE A 2 15.69 -15.18 7.97
CA PHE A 2 15.55 -14.04 7.05
C PHE A 2 14.65 -13.01 7.73
N SER A 3 15.19 -11.84 8.10
CA SER A 3 14.37 -10.72 8.55
C SER A 3 13.70 -10.12 7.33
N GLN A 4 12.38 -10.22 7.24
CA GLN A 4 11.61 -9.49 6.23
C GLN A 4 11.61 -8.01 6.61
N ASP A 5 12.02 -7.14 5.70
CA ASP A 5 11.94 -5.69 5.93
C ASP A 5 10.47 -5.27 6.03
N ARG A 6 10.19 -4.31 6.91
CA ARG A 6 8.82 -3.80 7.12
C ARG A 6 8.50 -2.79 6.04
N GLU A 7 7.77 -3.20 5.02
CA GLU A 7 7.41 -2.35 3.88
C GLU A 7 5.89 -2.18 3.78
N VAL A 8 5.45 -0.99 3.37
CA VAL A 8 4.04 -0.75 3.04
C VAL A 8 3.84 -1.23 1.61
N ASN A 9 2.95 -2.21 1.43
CA ASN A 9 2.68 -2.82 0.13
C ASN A 9 1.32 -2.36 -0.41
N GLY A 10 1.19 -2.37 -1.74
CA GLY A 10 -0.08 -2.16 -2.43
C GLY A 10 -1.08 -3.30 -2.18
N PRO A 11 -2.34 -3.12 -2.61
CA PRO A 11 -3.37 -4.16 -2.47
C PRO A 11 -3.04 -5.41 -3.32
N PRO A 12 -3.55 -6.59 -2.92
CA PRO A 12 -3.28 -7.84 -3.63
C PRO A 12 -3.89 -7.86 -5.03
N GLN A 13 -3.07 -8.20 -6.03
CA GLN A 13 -3.43 -8.13 -7.45
C GLN A 13 -4.67 -8.96 -7.84
N TYR A 14 -4.78 -10.19 -7.31
CA TYR A 14 -5.89 -11.11 -7.64
C TYR A 14 -7.23 -10.70 -7.02
N PHE A 15 -7.24 -9.73 -6.11
CA PHE A 15 -8.45 -9.25 -5.42
C PHE A 15 -8.70 -7.76 -5.60
N THR A 16 -7.87 -7.07 -6.39
CA THR A 16 -8.06 -5.64 -6.68
C THR A 16 -8.77 -5.48 -8.01
N THR A 17 -10.10 -5.34 -7.96
CA THR A 17 -10.95 -5.23 -9.17
C THR A 17 -11.04 -3.82 -9.73
N ASP A 18 -10.81 -2.81 -8.88
CA ASP A 18 -10.81 -1.39 -9.24
C ASP A 18 -9.54 -0.74 -8.68
N TRP A 19 -8.55 -0.54 -9.55
CA TRP A 19 -7.27 0.05 -9.20
C TRP A 19 -7.36 1.52 -8.83
N GLN A 20 -8.28 2.27 -9.44
CA GLN A 20 -8.43 3.69 -9.17
C GLN A 20 -9.08 3.90 -7.79
N ALA A 21 -10.11 3.12 -7.46
CA ALA A 21 -10.72 3.14 -6.13
C ALA A 21 -9.73 2.69 -5.05
N ALA A 22 -8.90 1.67 -5.33
CA ALA A 22 -7.86 1.24 -4.41
C ALA A 22 -6.81 2.33 -4.19
N TRP A 23 -6.37 3.02 -5.24
CA TRP A 23 -5.45 4.15 -5.13
C TRP A 23 -6.05 5.29 -4.29
N GLN A 24 -7.30 5.64 -4.54
CA GLN A 24 -7.99 6.66 -3.76
C GLN A 24 -8.09 6.28 -2.29
N SER A 25 -8.29 4.99 -1.98
CA SER A 25 -8.31 4.49 -0.61
C SER A 25 -6.96 4.69 0.08
N VAL A 26 -5.84 4.40 -0.60
CA VAL A 26 -4.49 4.65 -0.07
C VAL A 26 -4.25 6.15 0.16
N ARG A 27 -4.67 7.02 -0.77
CA ARG A 27 -4.57 8.48 -0.60
C ARG A 27 -5.37 8.97 0.61
N ASN A 28 -6.56 8.42 0.82
CA ASN A 28 -7.37 8.75 1.98
C ASN A 28 -6.68 8.31 3.29
N LEU A 29 -6.07 7.12 3.33
CA LEU A 29 -5.31 6.65 4.48
C LEU A 29 -4.08 7.52 4.77
N GLU A 30 -3.36 7.95 3.72
CA GLU A 30 -2.22 8.86 3.85
C GLU A 30 -2.63 10.22 4.42
N ALA A 31 -3.75 10.77 3.94
CA ALA A 31 -4.27 12.05 4.39
C ALA A 31 -4.70 12.07 5.88
N LEU A 32 -4.97 10.91 6.48
CA LEU A 32 -5.21 10.79 7.92
C LEU A 32 -3.95 10.99 8.77
N ASN A 33 -2.77 10.98 8.15
CA ASN A 33 -1.47 11.06 8.80
C ASN A 33 -1.33 10.10 10.01
N PRO A 34 -1.49 8.78 9.80
CA PRO A 34 -1.52 7.81 10.89
C PRO A 34 -0.15 7.70 11.59
N SER A 35 -0.18 7.63 12.92
CA SER A 35 1.03 7.40 13.72
C SER A 35 1.44 5.91 13.78
N VAL A 36 0.48 5.01 13.55
CA VAL A 36 0.66 3.55 13.52
C VAL A 36 -0.38 2.90 12.61
N VAL A 37 0.02 1.82 11.93
CA VAL A 37 -0.88 0.95 11.16
C VAL A 37 -0.71 -0.49 11.64
N ILE A 38 -1.84 -1.14 11.93
CA ILE A 38 -1.94 -2.54 12.35
C ILE A 38 -2.84 -3.24 11.33
N THR A 39 -2.24 -4.04 10.45
CA THR A 39 -2.93 -4.77 9.38
C THR A 39 -3.30 -6.18 9.81
N GLY A 40 -4.23 -6.81 9.09
CA GLY A 40 -4.59 -8.22 9.32
C GLY A 40 -3.46 -9.22 9.02
N HIS A 41 -2.46 -8.80 8.24
CA HIS A 41 -1.24 -9.55 7.92
C HIS A 41 -0.01 -8.65 8.05
N GLY A 42 1.13 -9.21 8.50
CA GLY A 42 2.38 -8.48 8.67
C GLY A 42 2.59 -7.92 10.08
N GLN A 43 3.71 -7.22 10.28
CA GLN A 43 4.01 -6.56 11.56
C GLN A 43 3.53 -5.10 11.54
N PRO A 44 3.14 -4.53 12.70
CA PRO A 44 2.82 -3.11 12.79
C PRO A 44 3.97 -2.22 12.30
N ILE A 45 3.62 -1.13 11.62
CA ILE A 45 4.55 -0.08 11.17
C ILE A 45 4.10 1.24 11.81
N ALA A 46 5.06 2.06 12.26
CA ALA A 46 4.79 3.30 12.98
C ALA A 46 5.83 4.38 12.66
N GLY A 47 5.50 5.63 13.03
CA GLY A 47 6.39 6.78 12.94
C GLY A 47 6.79 7.17 11.52
N ASP A 48 7.96 7.80 11.38
CA ASP A 48 8.41 8.41 10.11
C ASP A 48 8.50 7.40 8.96
N LYS A 49 8.84 6.13 9.25
CA LYS A 49 8.87 5.07 8.25
C LYS A 49 7.48 4.84 7.64
N LEU A 50 6.45 4.77 8.49
CA LEU A 50 5.06 4.63 8.03
C LEU A 50 4.66 5.83 7.16
N ALA A 51 4.92 7.05 7.64
CA ALA A 51 4.56 8.26 6.90
C ALA A 51 5.25 8.33 5.54
N ALA A 52 6.55 8.03 5.48
CA ALA A 52 7.33 8.04 4.24
C ALA A 52 6.84 6.98 3.24
N GLU A 53 6.66 5.74 3.69
CA GLU A 53 6.27 4.61 2.83
C GLU A 53 4.82 4.72 2.35
N LEU A 54 3.89 5.14 3.23
CA LEU A 54 2.50 5.34 2.85
C LEU A 54 2.34 6.50 1.85
N LYS A 55 3.08 7.59 2.05
CA LYS A 55 3.17 8.70 1.08
C LYS A 55 3.75 8.28 -0.25
N LYS A 56 4.81 7.46 -0.22
CA LYS A 56 5.42 6.92 -1.44
C LYS A 56 4.42 6.05 -2.20
N LEU A 57 3.71 5.14 -1.52
CA LEU A 57 2.67 4.31 -2.14
C LEU A 57 1.51 5.17 -2.67
N ALA A 58 1.06 6.19 -1.94
CA ALA A 58 0.01 7.11 -2.37
C ALA A 58 0.41 7.93 -3.60
N LYS A 59 1.70 8.21 -3.79
CA LYS A 59 2.20 8.99 -4.94
C LYS A 59 2.51 8.12 -6.17
N GLU A 60 3.06 6.93 -5.96
CA GLU A 60 3.61 6.06 -7.01
C GLU A 60 2.81 4.75 -7.16
N PHE A 61 1.52 4.77 -6.84
CA PHE A 61 0.67 3.58 -6.79
C PHE A 61 0.61 2.83 -8.11
N ASP A 62 0.52 3.55 -9.22
CA ASP A 62 0.54 3.02 -10.57
C ASP A 62 1.79 2.17 -10.83
N ARG A 63 2.95 2.64 -10.37
CA ARG A 63 4.22 1.93 -10.55
C ARG A 63 4.42 0.78 -9.55
N GLN A 64 3.93 0.92 -8.32
CA GLN A 64 4.22 -0.01 -7.23
C GLN A 64 3.15 -1.09 -7.04
N ALA A 65 1.89 -0.80 -7.32
CA ALA A 65 0.76 -1.68 -7.01
C ALA A 65 0.10 -2.28 -8.25
N ILE A 66 -0.02 -1.53 -9.35
CA ILE A 66 -0.68 -2.02 -10.56
C ILE A 66 0.29 -2.92 -11.35
N PRO A 67 -0.03 -4.20 -11.55
CA PRO A 67 0.82 -5.08 -12.34
C PRO A 67 0.74 -4.71 -13.83
N PRO A 68 1.78 -5.03 -14.62
CA PRO A 68 1.75 -4.80 -16.06
C PRO A 68 0.67 -5.63 -16.78
N GLN A 69 0.27 -6.75 -16.21
CA GLN A 69 -0.74 -7.67 -16.75
C GLN A 69 -1.49 -8.32 -15.58
N GLY A 70 -2.80 -8.54 -15.73
CA GLY A 70 -3.60 -9.19 -14.71
C GLY A 70 -5.08 -9.24 -15.06
N ARG A 71 -5.86 -10.04 -14.33
CA ARG A 71 -7.29 -10.24 -14.58
C ARG A 71 -8.11 -8.95 -14.58
N TYR A 72 -7.71 -7.99 -13.76
CA TYR A 72 -8.41 -6.72 -13.55
C TYR A 72 -7.59 -5.51 -14.00
N VAL A 73 -6.62 -5.72 -14.89
CA VAL A 73 -5.88 -4.63 -15.55
C VAL A 73 -6.45 -4.54 -16.97
N HIS A 74 -7.11 -3.42 -17.27
CA HIS A 74 -7.80 -3.15 -18.54
C HIS A 74 -7.32 -1.85 -19.14
#